data_AF-A0A8I0SQQ1-F1
#
_entry.id   AF-A0A8I0SQQ1-F1
#
_cell.length_a   1.000
_cell.length_b   1.000
_cell.length_c   1.000
_cell.angle_alpha   90.00
_cell.angle_beta   90.00
_cell.angle_gamma   90.00
#
_symmetry.space_group_name_H-M   'P 1'
#
loop_
_entity.id
_entity.type
_entity.pdbx_description
1 polymer ?
#
loop_
_entity_poly.entity_id
_entity_poly.type
_entity_poly.pdbx_seq_one_letter_code
_entity_poly.pdbx_strand_id
1 'polypeptide(L)' 'HMVRLAEFKEFFPEYADKRVFGAVAGIVVGEHTGRFAINNGLFVMVQAGDSMRLANDESFAPVAW' A
#
# COMPACT_ATOMS: atom_id res chain seq x y z
N HIS A 1 -0.71 11.06 -5.18
CA HIS A 1 -1.59 10.21 -4.35
C HIS A 1 -1.14 10.14 -2.88
N MET A 2 0.16 10.15 -2.56
CA MET A 2 0.67 10.01 -1.19
C MET A 2 0.22 11.07 -0.17
N VAL A 3 0.00 12.32 -0.60
CA VAL A 3 -0.44 13.42 0.29
C VAL A 3 -1.75 13.10 1.03
N ARG A 4 -2.66 12.37 0.39
CA ARG A 4 -3.98 12.03 0.98
C ARG A 4 -3.92 11.00 2.10
N LEU A 5 -2.85 10.20 2.18
CA LEU A 5 -2.68 9.23 3.27
C LEU A 5 -2.22 9.91 4.55
N ALA A 6 -1.44 10.99 4.44
CA ALA A 6 -1.04 11.79 5.61
C ALA A 6 -2.26 12.49 6.25
N GLU A 7 -3.20 12.96 5.44
CA GLU A 7 -4.44 13.61 5.90
C GLU A 7 -5.52 12.61 6.37
N PHE A 8 -5.34 11.30 6.13
CA PHE A 8 -6.36 10.29 6.44
C PHE A 8 -6.79 10.32 7.92
N LYS A 9 -5.83 10.50 8.85
CA LYS A 9 -6.12 10.58 10.28
C LYS A 9 -6.84 11.87 10.68
N GLU A 10 -6.73 12.93 9.89
CA GLU A 10 -7.46 14.18 10.13
C GLU A 10 -8.95 14.03 9.76
N PHE A 11 -9.24 13.28 8.69
CA PHE A 11 -10.62 13.02 8.26
C PHE A 11 -11.29 11.85 8.99
N PHE A 12 -10.51 10.92 9.54
CA PHE A 12 -11.01 9.74 10.26
C PHE A 12 -10.35 9.61 11.65
N PRO A 13 -10.73 10.48 12.61
CA PRO A 13 -10.11 10.50 13.94
C PRO A 13 -10.33 9.21 14.75
N GLU A 14 -11.32 8.39 14.41
CA GLU A 14 -11.55 7.07 15.00
C GLU A 14 -10.38 6.08 14.78
N TYR A 15 -9.50 6.35 13.80
CA TYR A 15 -8.29 5.56 13.55
C TYR A 15 -7.00 6.26 14.01
N ALA A 16 -7.09 7.37 14.75
CA ALA A 16 -5.93 8.14 15.17
C ALA A 16 -4.95 7.32 16.03
N ASP A 17 -5.46 6.38 16.82
CA ASP A 17 -4.69 5.45 17.65
C ASP A 17 -4.25 4.17 16.90
N LYS A 18 -4.63 4.01 15.63
CA LYS A 18 -4.30 2.84 14.81
C LYS A 18 -3.09 3.11 13.93
N ARG A 19 -2.38 2.02 13.59
CA ARG A 19 -1.34 2.04 12.55
C ARG A 19 -2.02 1.85 11.20
N VAL A 20 -1.99 2.89 10.36
CA VAL A 20 -2.59 2.84 9.02
C VAL A 20 -1.50 2.48 8.02
N PHE A 21 -1.75 1.46 7.20
CA PHE A 21 -0.85 1.05 6.12
C PHE A 21 -1.53 1.28 4.78
N GLY A 22 -0.80 1.86 3.84
CA GLY A 22 -1.27 2.05 2.48
C GLY A 22 -1.05 0.82 1.61
N ALA A 23 -1.96 0.57 0.66
CA ALA A 23 -1.82 -0.49 -0.32
C ALA A 23 -2.25 -0.02 -1.72
N VAL A 24 -1.68 -0.64 -2.76
CA VAL A 24 -2.02 -0.46 -4.17
C VAL A 24 -2.40 -1.83 -4.74
N ALA A 25 -3.59 -1.93 -5.31
CA ALA A 25 -4.06 -3.13 -6.01
C ALA A 25 -4.21 -2.85 -7.51
N GLY A 26 -3.84 -3.81 -8.36
CA GLY A 26 -4.04 -3.69 -9.80
C GLY A 26 -4.11 -5.04 -10.51
N ILE A 27 -4.93 -5.10 -11.56
CA ILE A 27 -5.07 -6.26 -12.46
C ILE A 27 -3.76 -6.48 -13.24
N VAL A 28 -3.14 -5.39 -13.70
CA VAL A 28 -1.78 -5.39 -14.25
C VAL A 28 -1.01 -4.27 -13.56
N VAL A 29 -0.17 -4.62 -12.59
CA VAL A 29 0.78 -3.68 -12.00
C VAL A 29 2.05 -3.74 -12.83
N GLY A 30 2.30 -2.72 -13.64
CA GLY A 30 3.57 -2.62 -14.37
C GLY A 30 4.76 -2.62 -13.39
N GLU A 31 5.83 -3.31 -13.74
CA GLU A 31 7.06 -3.47 -12.94
C GLU A 31 7.56 -2.16 -12.31
N HIS A 32 7.48 -1.05 -13.05
CA HIS A 32 7.89 0.26 -12.54
C HIS A 32 6.93 0.84 -11.50
N THR A 33 5.62 0.70 -11.69
CA THR A 33 4.61 1.20 -10.76
C THR A 33 4.59 0.39 -9.48
N GLY A 34 4.73 -0.94 -9.57
CA GLY A 34 4.82 -1.81 -8.41
C GLY A 34 6.04 -1.50 -7.55
N ARG A 35 7.21 -1.38 -8.17
CA ARG A 35 8.45 -1.03 -7.47
C ARG A 35 8.44 0.37 -6.87
N PHE A 36 7.81 1.34 -7.55
CA PHE A 36 7.59 2.66 -6.96
C PHE A 36 6.70 2.57 -5.71
N ALA A 37 5.60 1.82 -5.73
CA ALA A 37 4.73 1.64 -4.57
C ALA A 37 5.45 0.93 -3.41
N ILE A 38 6.20 -0.14 -3.68
CA ILE A 38 7.02 -0.86 -2.68
C ILE A 38 8.05 0.10 -2.05
N ASN A 39 8.77 0.87 -2.86
CA ASN A 39 9.76 1.84 -2.38
C ASN A 39 9.15 2.97 -1.52
N ASN A 40 7.85 3.26 -1.69
CA ASN A 40 7.11 4.21 -0.87
C ASN A 40 6.46 3.56 0.37
N GLY A 41 6.81 2.31 0.69
CA GLY A 41 6.29 1.61 1.86
C GLY A 41 4.84 1.15 1.73
N LEU A 42 4.34 1.00 0.49
CA LEU A 42 2.98 0.53 0.21
C LEU A 42 2.96 -0.97 -0.08
N PHE A 43 1.94 -1.66 0.43
CA PHE A 43 1.67 -3.03 0.02
C PHE A 43 1.19 -3.06 -1.44
N VAL A 44 1.72 -3.95 -2.26
CA VAL A 44 1.32 -4.12 -3.65
C VAL A 44 0.60 -5.46 -3.79
N MET A 45 -0.67 -5.40 -4.18
CA MET A 45 -1.51 -6.56 -4.42
C MET A 45 -1.70 -6.75 -5.92
N VAL A 46 -1.33 -7.92 -6.42
CA VAL A 46 -1.47 -8.29 -7.83
C VAL A 46 -2.45 -9.44 -7.98
N GLN A 47 -3.17 -9.47 -9.09
CA GLN A 47 -4.05 -10.59 -9.40
C GLN A 47 -3.21 -11.83 -9.75
N ALA A 48 -3.58 -12.97 -9.16
CA ALA A 48 -2.99 -14.28 -9.39
C ALA A 48 -4.13 -15.27 -9.72
N GLY A 49 -4.63 -15.20 -10.95
CA GLY A 49 -5.80 -15.98 -11.37
C GLY A 49 -7.06 -15.56 -10.60
N ASP A 50 -7.63 -16.49 -9.84
CA ASP A 50 -8.83 -16.29 -9.01
C ASP A 50 -8.53 -15.72 -7.61
N SER A 51 -7.25 -15.51 -7.27
CA SER A 51 -6.83 -14.97 -5.98
C SER A 51 -6.00 -13.70 -6.11
N MET A 52 -5.75 -13.03 -4.98
CA MET A 52 -4.81 -11.92 -4.88
C MET A 52 -3.52 -12.39 -4.21
N ARG A 53 -2.38 -11.89 -4.69
CA ARG A 53 -1.06 -12.12 -4.10
C ARG A 53 -0.42 -10.79 -3.70
N LEU A 54 0.31 -10.78 -2.58
CA LEU A 54 1.23 -9.71 -2.26
C LEU A 54 2.50 -9.84 -3.11
N ALA A 55 2.85 -8.76 -3.81
CA ALA A 55 4.06 -8.65 -4.60
C ALA A 55 5.26 -8.15 -3.78
N ASN A 56 5.04 -7.67 -2.55
CA ASN A 56 6.11 -7.33 -1.61
C ASN A 56 6.91 -8.59 -1.24
N ASP A 57 8.23 -8.45 -1.15
CA ASP A 57 9.10 -9.49 -0.59
C ASP A 57 9.14 -9.44 0.94
N GLU A 58 9.80 -10.42 1.56
CA GLU A 58 9.93 -10.53 3.02
C GLU A 58 10.77 -9.41 3.65
N SER A 59 11.58 -8.71 2.85
CA SER A 59 12.40 -7.58 3.31
C SER A 59 11.64 -6.25 3.29
N PHE A 60 10.40 -6.25 2.81
CA PHE A 60 9.56 -5.07 2.73
C PHE A 60 9.29 -4.44 4.09
N ALA A 61 9.65 -3.16 4.23
CA ALA A 61 9.36 -2.33 5.39
C ALA A 61 8.14 -1.43 5.10
N PRO A 62 6.96 -1.71 5.66
CA PRO A 62 5.79 -0.87 5.44
C PRO A 62 5.94 0.46 6.18
N VAL A 63 5.52 1.55 5.53
CA VAL A 63 5.40 2.85 6.18
C VAL A 63 4.03 2.90 6.86
N ALA A 64 4.03 3.23 8.16
CA ALA A 64 2.81 3.47 8.90
C ALA A 64 2.52 4.99 8.93
N TRP A 65 1.28 5.34 8.65
CA TRP A 65 0.75 6.70 8.81
C TRP A 65 -0.17 6.77 10.02
#